data_AF-A0A366YMR9-F1
#
_entry.id   AF-A0A366YMR9-F1
#
_cell.length_a   1.000
_cell.length_b   1.000
_cell.length_c   1.000
_cell.angle_alpha   90.00
_cell.angle_beta   90.00
_cell.angle_gamma   90.00
#
_symmetry.space_group_name_H-M   'P 1'
#
loop_
_entity.id
_entity.type
_entity.pdbx_description
1 polymer ?
#
loop_
_entity_poly.entity_id
_entity_poly.type
_entity_poly.pdbx_seq_one_letter_code
_entity_poly.pdbx_strand_id
1 'polypeptide(L)'
;MYGRYRAARLPSPSGRHCSHYMVAVSGTDHIPCIPYYTFGNPELADGVSKGIRESKSLLMQHHGMLAMDVTLEKTLWLAGETETLADLYIKCGGLHHDVPVLSEAEMTIVLEKFKTYGLKA
;
A
#
# COMPACT_ATOMS: atom_id res chain seq x y z
N MET A 1 -14.79 9.11 -12.48
CA MET A 1 -13.52 8.96 -11.74
C MET A 1 -13.80 8.12 -10.50
N TYR A 2 -14.19 6.85 -10.68
CA TYR A 2 -14.61 5.93 -9.61
C TYR A 2 -13.66 4.73 -9.59
N GLY A 3 -13.19 4.40 -8.39
CA GLY A 3 -12.10 3.46 -8.12
C GLY A 3 -12.22 2.13 -8.84
N ARG A 4 -11.17 1.79 -9.59
CA ARG A 4 -11.01 0.49 -10.25
C ARG A 4 -9.96 -0.33 -9.51
N TYR A 5 -10.11 -0.52 -8.20
CA TYR A 5 -9.39 -1.59 -7.54
C TYR A 5 -10.10 -2.91 -7.89
N ARG A 6 -9.76 -3.47 -9.06
CA ARG A 6 -9.83 -4.93 -9.20
C ARG A 6 -8.97 -5.43 -8.05
N ALA A 7 -9.61 -6.04 -7.04
CA ALA A 7 -8.90 -6.77 -6.01
C ALA A 7 -7.92 -7.70 -6.75
N ALA A 8 -6.65 -7.32 -6.74
CA ALA A 8 -5.60 -8.07 -7.39
C ALA A 8 -5.43 -9.34 -6.57
N ARG A 9 -6.27 -10.33 -6.85
CA ARG A 9 -5.86 -11.71 -6.66
C ARG A 9 -4.63 -11.86 -7.53
N LEU A 10 -3.45 -11.95 -6.94
CA LEU A 10 -2.36 -12.80 -7.42
C LEU A 10 -1.36 -12.95 -6.26
N PRO A 11 -1.32 -14.11 -5.57
CA PRO A 11 -0.17 -14.42 -4.74
C PRO A 11 1.02 -14.57 -5.69
N SER A 12 1.96 -13.63 -5.63
CA SER A 12 3.34 -13.97 -5.96
C SER A 12 3.77 -15.08 -4.98
N PRO A 13 4.52 -16.11 -5.41
CA PRO A 13 5.06 -17.14 -4.51
C PRO A 13 5.85 -16.56 -3.33
N SER A 14 6.31 -15.30 -3.45
CA SER A 14 7.06 -14.57 -2.43
C SER A 14 6.24 -13.56 -1.62
N GLY A 15 4.95 -13.36 -1.91
CA GLY A 15 4.07 -12.40 -1.21
C GLY A 15 4.46 -10.91 -1.36
N ARG A 16 5.40 -10.58 -2.25
CA ARG A 16 6.02 -9.25 -2.35
C ARG A 16 5.45 -8.44 -3.51
N HIS A 17 5.06 -7.20 -3.23
CA HIS A 17 4.34 -6.30 -4.16
C HIS A 17 5.05 -4.95 -4.39
N CYS A 18 6.35 -4.83 -4.10
CA CYS A 18 7.06 -3.56 -4.22
C CYS A 18 7.66 -3.34 -5.61
N SER A 19 6.89 -2.79 -6.54
CA SER A 19 7.40 -2.38 -7.87
C SER A 19 8.14 -1.03 -7.85
N HIS A 20 8.04 -0.25 -6.76
CA HIS A 20 8.64 1.08 -6.67
C HIS A 20 8.99 1.45 -5.23
N TYR A 21 10.16 2.06 -5.01
CA TYR A 21 10.70 2.36 -3.67
C TYR A 21 9.80 3.28 -2.83
N MET A 22 8.93 4.08 -3.48
CA MET A 22 8.00 4.99 -2.80
C MET A 22 6.97 4.28 -1.92
N VAL A 23 6.78 2.96 -2.04
CA VAL A 23 5.99 2.18 -1.07
C VAL A 23 6.44 2.43 0.37
N ALA A 24 7.74 2.70 0.60
CA ALA A 24 8.31 2.99 1.92
C ALA A 24 7.69 4.21 2.63
N VAL A 25 7.01 5.12 1.91
CA VAL A 25 6.30 6.26 2.53
C VAL A 25 5.13 5.81 3.40
N SER A 26 4.61 4.60 3.16
CA SER A 26 3.61 3.94 4.01
C SER A 26 4.21 3.39 5.32
N GLY A 27 5.54 3.41 5.47
CA GLY A 27 6.25 2.89 6.65
C GLY A 27 6.65 1.41 6.57
N THR A 28 6.37 0.75 5.45
CA THR A 28 6.65 -0.67 5.20
C THR A 28 7.09 -0.88 3.75
N ASP A 29 7.47 -2.10 3.38
CA ASP A 29 7.91 -2.46 2.04
C ASP A 29 6.77 -2.95 1.12
N HIS A 30 5.53 -2.96 1.58
CA HIS A 30 4.34 -3.33 0.80
C HIS A 30 3.08 -2.64 1.31
N ILE A 31 2.06 -2.44 0.46
CA ILE A 31 0.73 -1.98 0.91
C ILE A 31 -0.12 -3.22 1.24
N PRO A 32 -0.47 -3.48 2.51
CA PRO A 32 -1.26 -4.65 2.87
C PRO A 32 -2.69 -4.55 2.31
N CYS A 33 -3.29 -5.71 2.02
CA CYS A 33 -4.70 -5.81 1.64
C CYS A 33 -5.42 -6.69 2.67
N ILE A 34 -6.28 -6.09 3.48
CA ILE A 34 -7.06 -6.83 4.49
C ILE A 34 -8.22 -7.60 3.81
N PRO A 35 -8.66 -8.73 4.41
CA PRO A 35 -9.82 -9.47 3.90
C PRO A 35 -11.08 -8.62 3.78
N TYR A 36 -12.04 -9.08 2.97
CA TYR A 36 -13.34 -8.43 2.88
C TYR A 36 -14.14 -8.60 4.19
N TYR A 37 -14.75 -7.50 4.61
CA TYR A 37 -15.76 -7.45 5.66
C TYR A 37 -16.87 -6.53 5.17
N THR A 38 -18.12 -6.80 5.56
CA THR A 38 -19.26 -5.94 5.21
C THR A 38 -19.05 -4.54 5.77
N PHE A 39 -19.32 -3.50 4.97
CA PHE A 39 -19.15 -2.12 5.38
C PHE A 39 -20.03 -1.78 6.60
N GLY A 40 -19.53 -0.95 7.50
CA GLY A 40 -20.25 -0.55 8.72
C GLY A 40 -20.23 -1.58 9.85
N ASN A 41 -19.63 -2.75 9.66
CA ASN A 41 -19.55 -3.79 10.69
C ASN A 41 -18.30 -3.67 11.58
N PRO A 42 -18.38 -4.11 12.85
CA PRO A 42 -17.23 -4.13 13.77
C PRO A 42 -16.04 -4.95 13.26
N GLU A 43 -16.29 -6.06 12.55
CA GLU A 43 -15.21 -6.93 12.05
C GLU A 43 -14.31 -6.19 11.03
N LEU A 44 -14.89 -5.25 10.27
CA LEU A 44 -14.11 -4.37 9.40
C LEU A 44 -13.18 -3.48 10.23
N ALA A 45 -13.69 -2.88 11.30
CA ALA A 45 -12.89 -2.03 12.18
C ALA A 45 -11.75 -2.82 12.85
N ASP A 46 -12.00 -4.08 13.24
CA ASP A 46 -10.97 -4.97 13.79
C ASP A 46 -9.90 -5.33 12.74
N GLY A 47 -10.33 -5.62 11.51
CA GLY A 47 -9.42 -5.87 10.38
C GLY A 47 -8.54 -4.67 10.07
N VAL A 48 -9.14 -3.47 10.00
CA VAL A 48 -8.43 -2.21 9.81
C VAL A 48 -7.46 -1.96 10.96
N SER A 49 -7.93 -2.04 12.22
CA SER A 49 -7.12 -1.81 13.43
C SER A 49 -5.86 -2.66 13.51
N LYS A 50 -5.88 -3.87 12.94
CA LYS A 50 -4.69 -4.72 12.78
C LYS A 50 -3.78 -4.22 11.66
N GLY A 51 -4.31 -4.01 10.45
CA GLY A 51 -3.51 -3.60 9.30
C GLY A 51 -2.81 -2.25 9.47
N ILE A 52 -3.45 -1.30 10.16
CA ILE A 52 -2.86 0.04 10.38
C ILE A 52 -1.66 0.05 11.33
N ARG A 53 -1.42 -1.05 12.07
CA ARG A 53 -0.23 -1.20 12.92
C ARG A 53 1.02 -1.51 12.12
N GLU A 54 0.84 -2.03 10.89
CA GLU A 54 1.91 -2.44 10.00
C GLU A 54 2.20 -1.36 8.94
N SER A 55 1.17 -0.63 8.52
CA SER A 55 1.28 0.35 7.45
C SER A 55 0.37 1.56 7.68
N LYS A 56 0.84 2.74 7.27
CA LYS A 56 0.05 3.97 7.21
C LYS A 56 -1.00 3.97 6.10
N SER A 57 -0.93 3.03 5.16
CA SER A 57 -1.89 2.88 4.06
C SER A 57 -2.18 1.42 3.81
N LEU A 58 -3.45 1.06 3.65
CA LEU A 58 -3.90 -0.30 3.38
C LEU A 58 -5.03 -0.34 2.37
N LEU A 59 -5.15 -1.46 1.67
CA LEU A 59 -6.29 -1.81 0.85
C LEU A 59 -7.27 -2.68 1.65
N MET A 60 -8.55 -2.53 1.32
CA MET A 60 -9.63 -3.36 1.84
C MET A 60 -10.22 -4.11 0.67
N GLN A 61 -10.10 -5.45 0.68
CA GLN A 61 -10.54 -6.29 -0.42
C GLN A 61 -12.00 -5.99 -0.79
N HIS A 62 -12.27 -5.76 -2.08
CA HIS A 62 -13.59 -5.39 -2.62
C HIS A 62 -14.23 -4.12 -2.04
N HIS A 63 -13.45 -3.23 -1.41
CA HIS A 63 -13.98 -2.03 -0.77
C HIS A 63 -13.24 -0.77 -1.23
N GLY A 64 -11.94 -0.65 -0.96
CA GLY A 64 -11.20 0.58 -1.26
C GLY A 64 -9.86 0.63 -0.54
N MET A 65 -9.47 1.84 -0.13
CA MET A 65 -8.19 2.16 0.50
C MET A 65 -8.44 3.00 1.76
N LEU A 66 -7.58 2.84 2.76
CA LEU A 66 -7.53 3.68 3.95
C LEU A 66 -6.09 4.14 4.14
N ALA A 67 -5.88 5.45 4.26
CA ALA A 67 -4.59 6.07 4.56
C ALA A 67 -4.70 6.93 5.83
N MET A 68 -3.60 7.03 6.59
CA MET A 68 -3.52 7.87 7.78
C MET A 68 -2.11 8.45 7.97
N ASP A 69 -2.05 9.68 8.45
CA ASP A 69 -0.82 10.29 8.92
C ASP A 69 -1.14 11.36 9.98
N VAL A 70 -0.12 12.02 10.52
CA VAL A 70 -0.25 12.99 11.63
C VAL A 70 -0.98 14.27 11.25
N THR A 71 -1.16 14.55 9.95
CA THR A 71 -1.96 15.67 9.43
C THR A 71 -2.82 15.25 8.24
N LEU A 72 -3.91 15.99 7.99
CA LEU A 72 -4.77 15.77 6.84
C LEU A 72 -4.02 15.94 5.51
N GLU A 73 -3.11 16.91 5.41
CA GLU A 73 -2.30 17.14 4.22
C GLU A 73 -1.41 15.93 3.90
N LYS A 74 -0.69 15.40 4.91
CA LYS A 74 0.12 14.18 4.75
C LYS A 74 -0.73 12.97 4.43
N THR A 75 -1.91 12.86 5.04
CA THR A 75 -2.86 11.77 4.77
C THR A 75 -3.35 11.81 3.31
N LEU A 76 -3.74 12.98 2.81
CA LEU A 76 -4.19 13.15 1.43
C LEU A 76 -3.07 12.87 0.43
N TRP A 77 -1.85 13.35 0.72
CA TRP A 77 -0.68 13.07 -0.09
C TRP A 77 -0.38 11.56 -0.13
N LEU A 78 -0.38 10.89 1.03
CA LEU A 78 -0.15 9.44 1.12
C LEU A 78 -1.22 8.63 0.35
N ALA A 79 -2.48 9.05 0.41
CA ALA A 79 -3.55 8.43 -0.36
C ALA A 79 -3.31 8.56 -1.88
N GLY A 80 -2.88 9.75 -2.33
CA GLY A 80 -2.52 9.99 -3.73
C GLY A 80 -1.33 9.16 -4.22
N GLU A 81 -0.31 9.02 -3.38
CA GLU A 81 0.85 8.17 -3.68
C GLU A 81 0.46 6.68 -3.73
N THR A 82 -0.37 6.23 -2.79
CA THR A 82 -0.90 4.86 -2.79
C THR A 82 -1.67 4.55 -4.08
N GLU A 83 -2.50 5.48 -4.56
CA GLU A 83 -3.23 5.34 -5.82
C GLU A 83 -2.29 5.29 -7.03
N THR A 84 -1.27 6.14 -7.02
CA THR A 84 -0.26 6.18 -8.09
C THR A 84 0.52 4.86 -8.19
N LEU A 85 0.89 4.29 -7.04
CA LEU A 85 1.54 2.99 -6.94
C LEU A 85 0.63 1.86 -7.42
N ALA A 86 -0.66 1.89 -7.06
CA ALA A 86 -1.64 0.91 -7.51
C ALA A 86 -1.83 0.96 -9.05
N ASP A 87 -1.95 2.15 -9.63
CA ASP A 87 -2.05 2.34 -11.08
C ASP A 87 -0.79 1.87 -11.82
N LEU A 88 0.40 2.19 -11.30
CA LEU A 88 1.66 1.68 -11.83
C LEU A 88 1.69 0.15 -11.81
N TYR A 89 1.33 -0.48 -10.68
CA TYR A 89 1.30 -1.92 -10.56
C TYR A 89 0.33 -2.58 -11.56
N ILE A 90 -0.87 -2.02 -11.72
CA ILE A 90 -1.87 -2.52 -12.69
C ILE A 90 -1.35 -2.39 -14.13
N LYS A 91 -0.75 -1.25 -14.49
CA LYS A 91 -0.19 -1.01 -15.84
C LYS A 91 0.95 -1.97 -16.16
N CYS A 92 1.89 -2.14 -15.23
CA CYS A 92 3.00 -3.09 -15.38
C CYS A 92 2.48 -4.54 -15.45
N GLY A 93 1.56 -4.91 -14.57
CA GLY A 93 0.95 -6.25 -14.52
C GLY A 93 0.12 -6.60 -15.76
N GLY A 94 -0.40 -5.60 -16.47
CA GLY A 94 -1.06 -5.77 -17.77
C GLY A 94 -0.10 -6.13 -18.92
N LEU A 95 1.20 -5.85 -18.76
CA LEU A 95 2.24 -6.13 -19.76
C LEU A 95 3.08 -7.36 -19.42
N HIS A 96 3.34 -7.57 -18.13
CA HIS A 96 4.19 -8.65 -17.62
C HIS A 96 3.53 -9.31 -16.41
N HIS A 97 3.41 -10.64 -16.44
CA HIS A 97 2.87 -11.40 -15.31
C HIS A 97 3.76 -11.28 -14.06
N ASP A 98 5.08 -11.18 -14.25
CA ASP A 98 6.06 -11.08 -13.18
C ASP A 98 6.72 -9.71 -13.23
N VAL A 99 6.06 -8.72 -12.60
CA VAL A 99 6.58 -7.35 -12.53
C VAL A 99 7.82 -7.36 -11.64
N PRO A 100 8.99 -6.91 -12.13
CA PRO A 100 10.20 -6.85 -11.31
C PRO A 100 9.99 -6.01 -10.06
N VAL A 101 10.50 -6.48 -8.92
CA VAL A 101 10.39 -5.83 -7.62
C VAL A 101 11.76 -5.57 -7.00
N LEU A 102 11.83 -4.60 -6.09
CA LEU A 102 13.02 -4.37 -5.27
C LEU A 102 13.23 -5.53 -4.28
N SER A 103 14.49 -5.81 -3.96
CA SER A 103 14.82 -6.79 -2.93
C SER A 103 14.48 -6.27 -1.53
N GLU A 104 14.27 -7.18 -0.57
CA GLU A 104 14.06 -6.82 0.84
C GLU A 104 15.25 -6.02 1.40
N ALA A 105 16.47 -6.37 1.01
CA ALA A 105 17.68 -5.65 1.41
C ALA A 105 17.66 -4.20 0.91
N GLU A 106 17.26 -3.97 -0.33
CA GLU A 106 17.14 -2.62 -0.87
C GLU A 106 16.01 -1.84 -0.19
N MET A 107 14.86 -2.47 0.04
CA MET A 107 13.76 -1.81 0.75
C MET A 107 14.11 -1.47 2.20
N THR A 108 14.93 -2.27 2.86
CA THR A 108 15.48 -1.95 4.19
C THR A 108 16.32 -0.68 4.14
N ILE A 109 17.20 -0.54 3.15
CA ILE A 109 18.00 0.68 2.95
C ILE A 109 17.10 1.90 2.71
N VAL A 110 16.06 1.75 1.88
CA VAL A 110 15.11 2.82 1.57
C VAL A 110 14.35 3.26 2.83
N LEU A 111 13.83 2.31 3.61
CA LEU A 111 13.13 2.58 4.87
C LEU A 111 14.01 3.34 5.87
N GLU A 112 15.28 2.94 6.02
CA GLU A 112 16.23 3.68 6.87
C GLU A 112 16.50 5.10 6.36
N LYS A 113 16.63 5.28 5.03
CA LYS A 113 16.78 6.62 4.43
C LYS A 113 15.55 7.50 4.66
N PHE A 114 14.33 6.96 4.60
CA PHE A 114 13.12 7.73 4.86
C PHE A 114 13.03 8.30 6.28
N LYS A 115 13.67 7.67 7.28
CA LYS A 115 13.72 8.19 8.65
C LYS A 115 14.46 9.52 8.78
N THR A 116 15.47 9.75 7.93
CA THR A 116 16.41 10.89 8.09
C THR A 116 16.33 11.91 6.95
N TYR A 117 16.02 11.45 5.74
CA TYR A 117 16.00 12.22 4.50
C TYR A 117 14.59 12.46 3.95
N GLY A 118 13.60 11.66 4.35
CA GLY A 118 12.22 11.70 3.85
C GLY A 118 11.48 12.99 4.17
N LEU A 119 10.21 13.07 3.70
CA LEU A 119 9.30 14.23 3.81
C LEU A 119 9.36 14.88 5.21
N LYS A 120 10.21 15.91 5.35
CA LYS A 120 10.18 16.83 6.49
C LYS A 120 9.04 17.80 6.22
N ALA A 121 8.29 18.12 7.28
CA ALA A 121 7.15 19.01 7.23
C ALA A 121 7.45 20.33 6.50
#